data_AF-A0AAV0KIL7-F1
#
_entry.id   AF-A0AAV0KIL7-F1
#
_cell.length_a   1.000
_cell.length_b   1.000
_cell.length_c   1.000
_cell.angle_alpha   90.00
_cell.angle_beta   90.00
_cell.angle_gamma   90.00
#
_symmetry.space_group_name_H-M   'P 1'
#
loop_
_entity.id
_entity.type
_entity.pdbx_description
1 polymer ?
#
loop_
_entity_poly.entity_id
_entity_poly.type
_entity_poly.pdbx_seq_one_letter_code
_entity_poly.pdbx_strand_id
1 'polypeptide(L)'
;MNIPCASFFTQPCAVDAILYSYYEGRIRAPITDKEEKFRVDGMAEVSLAVHDLPSYLHDEDDEYAPECLALIVHWMCNKFRFKAVGPTIPSIYLGKQLSSDDTCHEYGLSLFKAQHSPTYLKQWLDSQQPKSVVYVSFGSVASLSDKQTEEVAAALEKLDRPFLWVVRKSEQDKIPPGFVEDTSDRGLKRDGEEKAMARSEEIEWGVVEVMEGERAKGIRKNAEKWKTLARAAVADGGSSDRNIEDFVDELVNLQLLKRLEL
;
A
#
# COMPACT_ATOMS: atom_id res chain seq x y z
N MET A 1 -25.28 -6.80 -21.52
CA MET A 1 -26.27 -6.07 -20.67
C MET A 1 -25.92 -4.59 -20.72
N ASN A 2 -26.89 -3.66 -20.76
CA ASN A 2 -26.63 -2.21 -20.81
C ASN A 2 -26.70 -1.56 -19.42
N ILE A 3 -25.93 -2.07 -18.46
CA ILE A 3 -25.85 -1.54 -17.09
C ILE A 3 -24.65 -0.58 -17.02
N PRO A 4 -24.77 0.63 -16.44
CA PRO A 4 -23.59 1.46 -16.15
C PRO A 4 -22.64 0.70 -15.21
N CYS A 5 -21.38 0.57 -15.58
CA CYS A 5 -20.36 -0.09 -14.78
C CYS A 5 -19.13 0.81 -14.61
N ALA A 6 -18.44 0.68 -13.48
CA ALA A 6 -17.20 1.37 -13.18
C ALA A 6 -16.14 0.37 -12.74
N SER A 7 -14.91 0.53 -13.20
CA SER A 7 -13.76 -0.25 -12.75
C SER A 7 -13.13 0.44 -11.55
N PHE A 8 -12.91 -0.29 -10.46
CA PHE A 8 -12.26 0.21 -9.25
C PHE A 8 -10.86 -0.40 -9.13
N PHE A 9 -9.85 0.45 -9.04
CA PHE A 9 -8.44 0.05 -9.04
C PHE A 9 -7.89 0.11 -7.62
N THR A 10 -7.41 -1.02 -7.10
CA THR A 10 -6.81 -1.14 -5.76
C THR A 10 -5.28 -1.07 -5.79
N GLN A 11 -4.68 -1.02 -6.98
CA GLN A 11 -3.24 -0.89 -7.18
C GLN A 11 -2.80 0.58 -7.14
N PRO A 12 -1.50 0.88 -6.92
CA PRO A 12 -1.00 2.25 -7.02
C PRO A 12 -1.19 2.79 -8.45
N CYS A 13 -1.59 4.06 -8.58
CA CYS A 13 -1.78 4.70 -9.89
C CYS A 13 -0.51 4.76 -10.77
N ALA A 14 0.67 4.52 -10.17
CA ALA A 14 1.91 4.31 -10.91
C ALA A 14 1.86 3.04 -11.79
N VAL A 15 1.22 1.96 -11.32
CA VAL A 15 1.01 0.72 -12.09
C VAL A 15 0.07 0.99 -13.27
N ASP A 16 -1.01 1.75 -13.08
CA ASP A 16 -1.92 2.14 -14.15
C ASP A 16 -1.20 2.95 -15.25
N ALA A 17 -0.27 3.83 -14.86
CA ALA A 17 0.50 4.65 -15.80
C ALA A 17 1.59 3.85 -16.56
N ILE A 18 2.25 2.88 -15.90
CA ILE A 18 3.14 1.90 -16.53
C ILE A 18 2.34 1.07 -17.55
N LEU A 19 1.18 0.56 -17.13
CA LEU A 19 0.31 -0.28 -17.94
C LEU A 19 -0.29 0.49 -19.15
N TYR A 20 -0.63 1.77 -18.98
CA TYR A 20 -1.00 2.64 -20.11
C TYR A 20 0.16 2.84 -21.09
N SER A 21 1.40 3.02 -20.58
CA SER A 21 2.60 3.13 -21.42
C SER A 21 2.92 1.83 -22.19
N TYR A 22 2.55 0.67 -21.66
CA TYR A 22 2.59 -0.62 -22.35
C TYR A 22 1.49 -0.73 -23.43
N TYR A 23 0.24 -0.37 -23.13
CA TYR A 23 -0.87 -0.36 -24.09
C TYR A 23 -0.60 0.56 -25.30
N GLU A 24 0.05 1.70 -25.06
CA GLU A 24 0.51 2.63 -26.10
C GLU A 24 1.75 2.14 -26.88
N GLY A 25 2.26 0.93 -26.60
CA GLY A 25 3.39 0.30 -27.30
C GLY A 25 4.76 0.94 -27.04
N ARG A 26 4.86 1.79 -25.99
CA ARG A 26 6.06 2.52 -25.58
C ARG A 26 6.95 1.67 -24.68
N ILE A 27 6.33 0.90 -23.79
CA ILE A 27 6.95 -0.25 -23.11
C ILE A 27 6.52 -1.50 -23.88
N ARG A 28 7.41 -2.48 -24.03
CA ARG A 28 7.11 -3.74 -24.74
C ARG A 28 7.59 -4.92 -23.90
N ALA A 29 6.77 -5.94 -23.79
CA ALA A 29 7.07 -7.18 -23.07
C ALA A 29 7.27 -8.35 -24.05
N PRO A 30 8.11 -9.36 -23.70
CA PRO A 30 8.98 -9.37 -22.53
C PRO A 30 10.16 -8.39 -22.68
N ILE A 31 10.52 -7.70 -21.61
CA ILE A 31 11.68 -6.81 -21.54
C ILE A 31 12.94 -7.67 -21.38
N THR A 32 13.78 -7.72 -22.41
CA THR A 32 14.96 -8.61 -22.45
C THR A 32 16.26 -7.94 -22.02
N ASP A 33 16.37 -6.61 -22.14
CA ASP A 33 17.52 -5.86 -21.60
C ASP A 33 17.24 -5.47 -20.13
N LYS A 34 17.97 -6.11 -19.21
CA LYS A 34 17.79 -5.93 -17.76
C LYS A 34 18.34 -4.60 -17.23
N GLU A 35 19.10 -3.87 -18.03
CA GLU A 35 19.61 -2.52 -17.73
C GLU A 35 18.76 -1.41 -18.37
N GLU A 36 17.69 -1.75 -19.11
CA GLU A 36 16.80 -0.76 -19.73
C GLU A 36 16.10 0.12 -18.68
N LYS A 37 15.90 1.40 -19.03
CA LYS A 37 15.40 2.43 -18.13
C LYS A 37 14.22 3.18 -18.71
N PHE A 38 13.12 3.11 -17.98
CA PHE A 38 11.81 3.55 -18.42
C PHE A 38 11.45 4.90 -17.79
N ARG A 39 10.71 5.71 -18.55
CA ARG A 39 10.06 6.92 -18.08
C ARG A 39 8.60 6.83 -18.43
N VAL A 40 7.76 7.24 -17.49
CA VAL A 40 6.31 7.13 -17.57
C VAL A 40 5.71 8.52 -17.41
N ASP A 41 4.69 8.84 -18.20
CA ASP A 41 4.01 10.14 -18.13
C ASP A 41 3.40 10.35 -16.74
N GLY A 42 3.54 11.56 -16.19
CA GLY A 42 3.20 11.85 -14.80
C GLY A 42 4.29 11.47 -13.77
N MET A 43 5.32 10.71 -14.17
CA MET A 43 6.49 10.34 -13.34
C MET A 43 7.83 10.76 -13.97
N ALA A 44 7.84 11.81 -14.79
CA ALA A 44 8.98 12.18 -15.66
C ALA A 44 10.32 12.51 -14.93
N GLU A 45 10.31 12.78 -13.63
CA GLU A 45 11.52 12.96 -12.80
C GLU A 45 12.13 11.63 -12.31
N VAL A 46 11.40 10.52 -12.44
CA VAL A 46 11.82 9.17 -12.02
C VAL A 46 12.23 8.36 -13.25
N SER A 47 13.39 7.70 -13.15
CA SER A 47 13.85 6.72 -14.13
C SER A 47 13.70 5.34 -13.50
N LEU A 48 12.70 4.58 -13.94
CA LEU A 48 12.43 3.22 -13.44
C LEU A 48 13.41 2.23 -14.09
N ALA A 49 13.98 1.32 -13.31
CA ALA A 49 14.66 0.14 -13.81
C ALA A 49 13.66 -0.99 -14.11
N VAL A 50 14.10 -2.06 -14.79
CA VAL A 50 13.26 -3.23 -15.09
C VAL A 50 12.60 -3.81 -13.82
N HIS A 51 13.33 -3.87 -12.71
CA HIS A 51 12.82 -4.41 -11.44
C HIS A 51 11.87 -3.46 -10.67
N ASP A 52 11.69 -2.21 -11.11
CA ASP A 52 10.65 -1.31 -10.60
C ASP A 52 9.31 -1.51 -11.35
N LEU A 53 9.30 -2.29 -12.44
CA LEU A 53 8.12 -2.62 -13.22
C LEU A 53 7.44 -3.90 -12.70
N PRO A 54 6.14 -4.11 -12.98
CA PRO A 54 5.48 -5.38 -12.71
C PRO A 54 6.18 -6.60 -13.35
N SER A 55 6.13 -7.73 -12.66
CA SER A 55 6.80 -8.99 -13.04
C SER A 55 6.42 -9.46 -14.45
N TYR A 56 5.12 -9.49 -14.79
CA TYR A 56 4.59 -9.89 -16.10
C TYR A 56 5.11 -9.09 -17.32
N LEU A 57 5.89 -8.02 -17.12
CA LEU A 57 6.58 -7.31 -18.22
C LEU A 57 7.99 -7.86 -18.50
N HIS A 58 8.60 -8.61 -17.58
CA HIS A 58 10.03 -8.96 -17.62
C HIS A 58 10.40 -10.34 -17.03
N ASP A 59 9.43 -11.05 -16.44
CA ASP A 59 9.52 -12.44 -16.03
C ASP A 59 8.83 -13.32 -17.08
N GLU A 60 9.50 -14.39 -17.53
CA GLU A 60 8.98 -15.30 -18.57
C GLU A 60 8.14 -16.44 -17.97
N ASP A 61 8.23 -16.66 -16.65
CA ASP A 61 7.48 -17.68 -15.91
C ASP A 61 6.20 -17.11 -15.22
N ASP A 62 5.91 -15.81 -15.35
CA ASP A 62 4.72 -15.18 -14.75
C ASP A 62 3.44 -15.43 -15.59
N GLU A 63 2.51 -16.21 -15.04
CA GLU A 63 1.25 -16.61 -15.68
C GLU A 63 0.24 -15.44 -15.83
N TYR A 64 0.57 -14.22 -15.38
CA TYR A 64 -0.32 -13.05 -15.43
C TYR A 64 -0.44 -12.42 -16.84
N ALA A 65 -1.24 -13.07 -17.70
CA ALA A 65 -1.55 -12.67 -19.07
C ALA A 65 -1.77 -11.14 -19.25
N PRO A 66 -0.85 -10.40 -19.90
CA PRO A 66 -0.96 -8.95 -20.06
C PRO A 66 -2.14 -8.54 -20.97
N GLU A 67 -2.70 -9.46 -21.74
CA GLU A 67 -3.92 -9.28 -22.54
C GLU A 67 -5.13 -8.89 -21.66
N CYS A 68 -5.25 -9.46 -20.47
CA CYS A 68 -6.31 -9.11 -19.52
C CYS A 68 -6.19 -7.66 -19.05
N LEU A 69 -4.96 -7.19 -18.84
CA LEU A 69 -4.67 -5.81 -18.46
C LEU A 69 -4.81 -4.85 -19.65
N ALA A 70 -4.44 -5.27 -20.87
CA ALA A 70 -4.66 -4.51 -22.10
C ALA A 70 -6.16 -4.32 -22.41
N LEU A 71 -7.00 -5.33 -22.14
CA LEU A 71 -8.47 -5.21 -22.21
C LEU A 71 -9.01 -4.17 -21.21
N ILE A 72 -8.43 -4.11 -20.01
CA ILE A 72 -8.78 -3.12 -18.98
C ILE A 72 -8.38 -1.71 -19.42
N VAL A 73 -7.16 -1.50 -19.95
CA VAL A 73 -6.77 -0.19 -20.50
C VAL A 73 -7.64 0.20 -21.70
N HIS A 74 -7.94 -0.74 -22.61
CA HIS A 74 -8.82 -0.47 -23.73
C HIS A 74 -10.21 0.01 -23.26
N TRP A 75 -10.74 -0.57 -22.19
CA TRP A 75 -11.97 -0.12 -21.55
C TRP A 75 -11.83 1.27 -20.92
N MET A 76 -10.72 1.53 -20.21
CA MET A 76 -10.42 2.84 -19.60
C MET A 76 -10.36 3.95 -20.66
N CYS A 77 -9.59 3.77 -21.73
CA CYS A 77 -9.39 4.77 -22.77
C CYS A 77 -10.65 5.07 -23.60
N ASN A 78 -11.53 4.09 -23.80
CA ASN A 78 -12.63 4.18 -24.78
C ASN A 78 -14.04 4.27 -24.19
N LYS A 79 -14.24 4.07 -22.87
CA LYS A 79 -15.60 4.02 -22.28
C LYS A 79 -15.90 5.00 -21.15
N PHE A 80 -14.92 5.41 -20.35
CA PHE A 80 -15.16 6.31 -19.21
C PHE A 80 -14.06 7.35 -19.06
N ARG A 81 -14.43 8.55 -18.60
CA ARG A 81 -13.44 9.55 -18.16
C ARG A 81 -12.87 9.10 -16.82
N PHE A 82 -11.54 9.00 -16.73
CA PHE A 82 -10.86 8.63 -15.50
C PHE A 82 -11.07 9.71 -14.42
N LYS A 83 -11.50 9.28 -13.22
CA LYS A 83 -11.60 10.11 -12.02
C LYS A 83 -10.73 9.53 -10.93
N ALA A 84 -9.76 10.32 -10.46
CA ALA A 84 -8.84 9.92 -9.40
C ALA A 84 -9.54 10.02 -8.03
N VAL A 85 -10.34 9.01 -7.69
CA VAL A 85 -10.92 8.86 -6.34
C VAL A 85 -9.83 8.31 -5.42
N GLY A 86 -9.08 9.20 -4.78
CA GLY A 86 -8.04 8.81 -3.84
C GLY A 86 -7.31 9.97 -3.16
N PRO A 87 -6.72 9.73 -1.97
CA PRO A 87 -6.84 8.51 -1.17
C PRO A 87 -8.24 8.40 -0.54
N THR A 88 -8.80 7.21 -0.35
CA THR A 88 -10.12 7.04 0.29
C THR A 88 -9.97 6.89 1.81
N ILE A 89 -9.74 8.00 2.52
CA ILE A 89 -9.59 8.02 3.99
C ILE A 89 -10.94 8.34 4.65
N PRO A 90 -11.51 7.45 5.48
CA PRO A 90 -12.76 7.72 6.19
C PRO A 90 -12.71 8.96 7.10
N SER A 91 -13.81 9.70 7.12
CA SER A 91 -14.00 10.96 7.86
C SER A 91 -13.64 10.87 9.35
N ILE A 92 -13.86 9.72 9.99
CA ILE A 92 -13.47 9.45 11.39
C ILE A 92 -11.97 9.66 11.63
N TYR A 93 -11.09 9.31 10.69
CA TYR A 93 -9.65 9.55 10.80
C TYR A 93 -9.27 11.02 10.59
N LEU A 94 -10.17 11.82 10.02
CA LEU A 94 -9.96 13.27 9.87
C LEU A 94 -10.25 14.04 11.16
N GLY A 95 -10.91 13.42 12.14
CA GLY A 95 -11.31 14.03 13.40
C GLY A 95 -12.80 14.42 13.45
N LYS A 96 -13.59 14.04 12.43
CA LYS A 96 -15.05 14.12 12.51
C LYS A 96 -15.55 13.02 13.45
N GLN A 97 -16.06 13.39 14.62
CA GLN A 97 -16.97 12.51 15.35
C GLN A 97 -18.26 12.39 14.55
N LEU A 98 -18.66 11.16 14.21
CA LEU A 98 -20.02 10.88 13.73
C LEU A 98 -21.00 11.19 14.85
N SER A 99 -22.16 11.77 14.52
CA SER A 99 -23.23 11.94 15.50
C SER A 99 -23.89 10.59 15.81
N SER A 100 -24.59 10.48 16.93
CA SER A 100 -25.30 9.24 17.31
C SER A 100 -26.41 8.84 16.34
N ASP A 101 -26.87 9.80 15.53
CA ASP A 101 -28.08 9.71 14.73
C ASP A 101 -27.75 9.60 13.22
N ASP A 102 -26.46 9.65 12.86
CA ASP A 102 -25.98 9.44 11.49
C ASP A 102 -26.19 7.97 11.07
N THR A 103 -27.21 7.71 10.25
CA THR A 103 -27.42 6.41 9.57
C THR A 103 -26.35 6.09 8.53
N CYS A 104 -25.30 6.91 8.41
CA CYS A 104 -24.05 6.62 7.71
C CYS A 104 -23.23 5.60 8.53
N HIS A 105 -23.72 4.35 8.59
CA HIS A 105 -23.04 3.24 9.23
C HIS A 105 -21.63 3.05 8.65
N GLU A 106 -20.63 3.03 9.53
CA GLU A 106 -19.27 2.53 9.31
C GLU A 106 -18.78 2.57 7.84
N TYR A 107 -18.48 3.76 7.31
CA TYR A 107 -17.68 3.88 6.07
C TYR A 107 -16.21 3.53 6.35
N GLY A 108 -15.98 2.35 6.93
CA GLY A 108 -14.71 1.90 7.45
C GLY A 108 -13.88 1.15 6.41
N LEU A 109 -12.58 1.44 6.36
CA LEU A 109 -11.60 0.61 5.63
C LEU A 109 -11.43 -0.80 6.25
N SER A 110 -12.02 -1.03 7.42
CA SER A 110 -12.01 -2.31 8.13
C SER A 110 -12.95 -3.33 7.46
N LEU A 111 -12.44 -4.03 6.45
CA LEU A 111 -13.11 -5.20 5.84
C LEU A 111 -13.48 -6.32 6.83
N PHE A 112 -12.86 -6.30 8.02
CA PHE A 112 -13.10 -7.24 9.11
C PHE A 112 -13.38 -6.51 10.42
N LYS A 113 -14.39 -6.94 11.17
CA LYS A 113 -14.63 -6.46 12.53
C LYS A 113 -13.58 -7.03 13.48
N ALA A 114 -12.98 -6.18 14.31
CA ALA A 114 -11.95 -6.59 15.26
C ALA A 114 -12.51 -7.59 16.29
N GLN A 115 -11.88 -8.76 16.40
CA GLN A 115 -12.35 -9.84 17.29
C GLN A 115 -12.04 -9.60 18.77
N HIS A 116 -11.16 -8.64 19.08
CA HIS A 116 -10.76 -8.26 20.42
C HIS A 116 -10.77 -6.74 20.58
N SER A 117 -11.04 -6.26 21.80
CA SER A 117 -10.97 -4.83 22.10
C SER A 117 -9.53 -4.33 21.96
N PRO A 118 -9.26 -3.25 21.19
CA PRO A 118 -7.90 -2.75 20.97
C PRO A 118 -7.30 -2.04 22.20
N THR A 119 -7.98 -2.06 23.35
CA THR A 119 -7.64 -1.33 24.58
C THR A 119 -6.19 -1.55 25.02
N TYR A 120 -5.72 -2.79 25.10
CA TYR A 120 -4.35 -3.10 25.53
C TYR A 120 -3.30 -2.54 24.55
N LEU A 121 -3.47 -2.79 23.25
CA LEU A 121 -2.53 -2.30 22.22
C LEU A 121 -2.52 -0.77 22.18
N LYS A 122 -3.68 -0.12 22.34
CA LYS A 122 -3.75 1.35 22.42
C LYS A 122 -3.02 1.86 23.67
N GLN A 123 -3.25 1.26 24.84
CA GLN A 123 -2.56 1.65 26.08
C GLN A 123 -1.03 1.47 25.98
N TRP A 124 -0.57 0.37 25.38
CA TRP A 124 0.85 0.14 25.14
C TRP A 124 1.46 1.16 24.16
N LEU A 125 0.73 1.55 23.10
CA LEU A 125 1.16 2.62 22.18
C LEU A 125 1.14 4.01 22.86
N ASP A 126 0.11 4.30 23.65
CA ASP A 126 -0.04 5.55 24.41
C ASP A 126 1.10 5.75 25.43
N SER A 127 1.74 4.66 25.91
CA SER A 127 2.90 4.72 26.80
C SER A 127 4.27 4.83 26.10
N GLN A 128 4.34 4.74 24.77
CA GLN A 128 5.61 4.91 24.03
C GLN A 128 5.90 6.37 23.73
N GLN A 129 7.16 6.68 23.41
CA GLN A 129 7.51 8.03 22.96
C GLN A 129 6.95 8.30 21.55
N PRO A 130 6.50 9.53 21.25
CA PRO A 130 5.99 9.86 19.92
C PRO A 130 7.03 9.57 18.83
N LYS A 131 6.68 8.70 17.89
CA LYS A 131 7.52 8.27 16.75
C LYS A 131 8.72 7.38 17.13
N SER A 132 8.69 6.67 18.27
CA SER A 132 9.74 5.68 18.62
C SER A 132 9.43 4.25 18.19
N VAL A 133 8.16 3.93 17.86
CA VAL A 133 7.71 2.56 17.60
C VAL A 133 7.92 2.15 16.15
N VAL A 134 8.52 0.98 15.92
CA VAL A 134 8.65 0.35 14.60
C VAL A 134 7.42 -0.53 14.32
N TYR A 135 6.70 -0.29 13.21
CA TYR A 135 5.60 -1.16 12.78
C TYR A 135 6.05 -2.03 11.61
N VAL A 136 5.82 -3.35 11.71
CA VAL A 136 6.21 -4.33 10.69
C VAL A 136 5.00 -5.17 10.29
N SER A 137 4.69 -5.20 8.99
CA SER A 137 3.66 -6.06 8.42
C SER A 137 3.92 -6.29 6.94
N PHE A 138 3.73 -7.53 6.48
CA PHE A 138 3.86 -7.94 5.08
C PHE A 138 2.48 -8.10 4.40
N GLY A 139 1.42 -7.59 5.03
CA GLY A 139 0.04 -7.67 4.55
C GLY A 139 -0.57 -9.08 4.69
N SER A 140 -1.62 -9.34 3.92
CA SER A 140 -2.35 -10.61 3.93
C SER A 140 -1.86 -11.63 2.91
N VAL A 141 -1.20 -11.20 1.83
CA VAL A 141 -0.85 -12.05 0.67
C VAL A 141 0.58 -12.57 0.73
N ALA A 142 1.58 -11.69 0.87
CA ALA A 142 2.98 -12.08 0.87
C ALA A 142 3.28 -13.06 2.02
N SER A 143 4.17 -14.03 1.78
CA SER A 143 4.58 -15.03 2.76
C SER A 143 6.11 -15.04 2.80
N LEU A 144 6.69 -14.88 3.97
CA LEU A 144 8.14 -14.93 4.13
C LEU A 144 8.63 -16.38 4.12
N SER A 145 9.87 -16.60 3.69
CA SER A 145 10.60 -17.82 4.03
C SER A 145 11.01 -17.80 5.51
N ASP A 146 11.42 -18.95 6.02
CA ASP A 146 11.84 -19.10 7.41
C ASP A 146 13.07 -18.22 7.68
N LYS A 147 14.09 -18.26 6.80
CA LYS A 147 15.25 -17.35 6.79
C LYS A 147 14.88 -15.86 6.75
N GLN A 148 13.89 -15.47 5.93
CA GLN A 148 13.43 -14.08 5.88
C GLN A 148 12.76 -13.66 7.20
N THR A 149 12.12 -14.61 7.90
CA THR A 149 11.53 -14.38 9.22
C THR A 149 12.62 -14.27 10.29
N GLU A 150 13.68 -15.09 10.20
CA GLU A 150 14.89 -15.01 11.04
C GLU A 150 15.61 -13.66 10.88
N GLU A 151 15.82 -13.15 9.67
CA GLU A 151 16.46 -11.84 9.45
C GLU A 151 15.59 -10.66 9.94
N VAL A 152 14.26 -10.72 9.79
CA VAL A 152 13.37 -9.70 10.36
C VAL A 152 13.40 -9.72 11.89
N ALA A 153 13.39 -10.91 12.50
CA ALA A 153 13.53 -11.08 13.94
C ALA A 153 14.88 -10.52 14.44
N ALA A 154 15.99 -10.96 13.83
CA ALA A 154 17.34 -10.54 14.19
C ALA A 154 17.59 -9.04 13.96
N ALA A 155 16.87 -8.38 13.05
CA ALA A 155 16.91 -6.92 12.91
C ALA A 155 16.20 -6.21 14.07
N LEU A 156 15.01 -6.68 14.45
CA LEU A 156 14.21 -6.12 15.54
C LEU A 156 14.90 -6.29 16.91
N GLU A 157 15.61 -7.40 17.12
CA GLU A 157 16.51 -7.62 18.25
C GLU A 157 17.61 -6.56 18.34
N LYS A 158 18.39 -6.37 17.25
CA LYS A 158 19.51 -5.42 17.20
C LYS A 158 19.10 -3.97 17.47
N LEU A 159 17.89 -3.59 17.06
CA LEU A 159 17.39 -2.22 17.11
C LEU A 159 17.13 -1.68 18.54
N ASP A 160 17.00 -2.55 19.55
CA ASP A 160 16.67 -2.24 20.96
C ASP A 160 15.55 -1.19 21.13
N ARG A 161 14.46 -1.36 20.37
CA ARG A 161 13.34 -0.39 20.27
C ARG A 161 11.98 -1.06 20.38
N PRO A 162 10.96 -0.36 20.90
CA PRO A 162 9.58 -0.84 20.87
C PRO A 162 9.14 -1.12 19.42
N PHE A 163 8.65 -2.32 19.16
CA PHE A 163 8.13 -2.71 17.85
C PHE A 163 6.76 -3.37 17.94
N LEU A 164 6.03 -3.35 16.82
CA LEU A 164 4.75 -4.01 16.63
C LEU A 164 4.81 -4.78 15.32
N TRP A 165 5.10 -6.08 15.39
CA TRP A 165 5.17 -6.96 14.23
C TRP A 165 3.89 -7.80 14.10
N VAL A 166 3.22 -7.68 12.95
CA VAL A 166 2.02 -8.46 12.62
C VAL A 166 2.43 -9.76 11.93
N VAL A 167 2.49 -10.86 12.70
CA VAL A 167 2.71 -12.21 12.19
C VAL A 167 1.36 -12.94 12.05
N ARG A 168 1.11 -13.57 10.90
CA ARG A 168 -0.13 -14.36 10.68
C ARG A 168 -0.02 -15.70 11.42
N LYS A 169 -1.16 -16.29 11.80
CA LYS A 169 -1.17 -17.62 12.46
C LYS A 169 -0.44 -18.71 11.65
N SER A 170 -0.46 -18.64 10.32
CA SER A 170 0.26 -19.55 9.42
C SER A 170 1.78 -19.37 9.37
N GLU A 171 2.32 -18.29 9.92
CA GLU A 171 3.76 -18.02 9.98
C GLU A 171 4.33 -18.11 11.40
N GLN A 172 3.51 -18.44 12.42
CA GLN A 172 3.98 -18.48 13.81
C GLN A 172 5.08 -19.52 14.02
N ASP A 173 5.01 -20.65 13.32
CA ASP A 173 6.01 -21.73 13.36
C ASP A 173 7.37 -21.33 12.72
N LYS A 174 7.44 -20.14 12.08
CA LYS A 174 8.66 -19.56 11.48
C LYS A 174 9.36 -18.52 12.37
N ILE A 175 8.73 -18.12 13.47
CA ILE A 175 9.35 -17.21 14.43
C ILE A 175 10.48 -17.99 15.13
N PRO A 176 11.71 -17.44 15.26
CA PRO A 176 12.80 -18.14 15.91
C PRO A 176 12.42 -18.59 17.34
N PRO A 177 12.72 -19.85 17.74
CA PRO A 177 12.51 -20.28 19.12
C PRO A 177 13.24 -19.35 20.10
N GLY A 178 12.59 -19.02 21.22
CA GLY A 178 13.08 -18.01 22.16
C GLY A 178 12.59 -16.60 21.84
N PHE A 179 12.53 -16.16 20.57
CA PHE A 179 12.29 -14.75 20.19
C PHE A 179 11.15 -14.03 20.95
N VAL A 180 10.00 -14.67 21.20
CA VAL A 180 8.86 -14.04 21.91
C VAL A 180 9.11 -13.90 23.42
N GLU A 181 9.91 -14.81 24.00
CA GLU A 181 10.31 -14.80 25.41
C GLU A 181 11.52 -13.88 25.59
N ASP A 182 12.53 -14.03 24.73
CA ASP A 182 13.73 -13.20 24.66
C ASP A 182 13.40 -11.72 24.35
N THR A 183 12.48 -11.42 23.44
CA THR A 183 12.03 -10.02 23.18
C THR A 183 10.93 -9.53 24.13
N SER A 184 10.53 -10.32 25.14
CA SER A 184 9.79 -9.75 26.28
C SER A 184 10.70 -8.83 27.11
N ASP A 185 12.01 -9.11 27.17
CA ASP A 185 13.01 -8.38 27.96
C ASP A 185 14.30 -7.95 27.18
N ARG A 186 14.45 -8.31 25.89
CA ARG A 186 15.50 -8.01 24.85
C ARG A 186 16.61 -9.10 24.65
N GLY A 187 16.57 -9.89 23.55
CA GLY A 187 17.54 -10.96 23.21
C GLY A 187 18.11 -11.00 21.77
N LEU A 188 18.77 -12.12 21.37
CA LEU A 188 19.81 -12.28 20.31
C LEU A 188 19.99 -13.79 19.90
N LYS A 189 20.55 -14.30 18.75
CA LYS A 189 20.97 -13.81 17.40
C LYS A 189 21.59 -14.94 16.48
N ARG A 190 21.62 -14.78 15.14
CA ARG A 190 22.46 -15.48 14.07
C ARG A 190 22.11 -16.96 13.73
N ASP A 191 22.37 -17.54 12.53
CA ASP A 191 23.06 -17.13 11.28
C ASP A 191 22.64 -17.99 10.04
N GLY A 192 22.54 -17.46 8.80
CA GLY A 192 22.51 -18.29 7.57
C GLY A 192 22.03 -17.68 6.23
N GLU A 193 22.91 -17.56 5.22
CA GLU A 193 22.58 -16.97 3.90
C GLU A 193 21.77 -17.89 2.94
N GLU A 194 20.92 -17.31 2.07
CA GLU A 194 21.07 -17.34 0.58
C GLU A 194 20.03 -16.41 -0.11
N LYS A 195 20.43 -15.77 -1.23
CA LYS A 195 19.64 -15.07 -2.28
C LYS A 195 18.57 -14.03 -1.90
N ALA A 196 18.75 -12.80 -2.41
CA ALA A 196 17.73 -11.75 -2.55
C ALA A 196 16.91 -11.41 -1.29
N MET A 197 17.46 -11.73 -0.12
CA MET A 197 16.92 -11.47 1.20
C MET A 197 17.61 -10.23 1.75
N ALA A 198 16.83 -9.23 2.14
CA ALA A 198 17.36 -8.09 2.90
C ALA A 198 17.86 -8.63 4.25
N ARG A 199 19.17 -8.49 4.50
CA ARG A 199 19.80 -8.99 5.72
C ARG A 199 19.34 -8.19 6.92
N SER A 200 19.46 -8.77 8.11
CA SER A 200 19.12 -8.09 9.35
C SER A 200 19.92 -6.80 9.56
N GLU A 201 21.18 -6.71 9.09
CA GLU A 201 21.95 -5.44 9.04
C GLU A 201 21.33 -4.38 8.11
N GLU A 202 20.76 -4.78 6.97
CA GLU A 202 20.18 -3.87 5.98
C GLU A 202 18.81 -3.36 6.46
N ILE A 203 18.02 -4.22 7.11
CA ILE A 203 16.76 -3.88 7.76
C ILE A 203 17.03 -2.94 8.95
N GLU A 204 18.00 -3.28 9.81
CA GLU A 204 18.46 -2.43 10.93
C GLU A 204 18.88 -1.04 10.43
N TRP A 205 19.78 -0.98 9.44
CA TRP A 205 20.24 0.28 8.84
C TRP A 205 19.08 1.09 8.25
N GLY A 206 18.17 0.44 7.51
CA GLY A 206 17.01 1.09 6.90
C GLY A 206 16.09 1.72 7.93
N VAL A 207 15.84 1.03 9.06
CA VAL A 207 15.07 1.59 10.18
C VAL A 207 15.81 2.74 10.86
N VAL A 208 17.10 2.59 11.17
CA VAL A 208 17.92 3.66 11.79
C VAL A 208 17.95 4.91 10.92
N GLU A 209 18.14 4.77 9.60
CA GLU A 209 18.20 5.89 8.65
C GLU A 209 16.85 6.61 8.46
N VAL A 210 15.73 5.92 8.61
CA VAL A 210 14.38 6.53 8.64
C VAL A 210 14.09 7.21 9.98
N MET A 211 14.56 6.63 11.09
CA MET A 211 14.24 7.06 12.45
C MET A 211 15.15 8.20 12.95
N GLU A 212 16.46 8.15 12.72
CA GLU A 212 17.43 9.08 13.33
C GLU A 212 18.64 9.45 12.48
N GLY A 213 18.92 8.71 11.40
CA GLY A 213 20.00 9.02 10.46
C GLY A 213 19.83 10.33 9.67
N GLU A 214 20.73 10.59 8.72
CA GLU A 214 20.92 11.93 8.15
C GLU A 214 19.69 12.43 7.40
N ARG A 215 19.04 11.56 6.61
CA ARG A 215 17.83 11.93 5.86
C ARG A 215 16.56 11.89 6.72
N ALA A 216 16.60 11.33 7.94
CA ALA A 216 15.43 11.10 8.80
C ALA A 216 14.58 12.37 9.02
N LYS A 217 15.22 13.54 9.17
CA LYS A 217 14.53 14.85 9.28
C LYS A 217 13.79 15.23 7.99
N GLY A 218 14.39 14.97 6.83
CA GLY A 218 13.79 15.19 5.51
C GLY A 218 12.64 14.22 5.23
N ILE A 219 12.85 12.93 5.51
CA ILE A 219 11.84 11.87 5.39
C ILE A 219 10.60 12.22 6.23
N ARG A 220 10.77 12.60 7.50
CA ARG A 220 9.66 13.07 8.36
C ARG A 220 8.95 14.31 7.83
N LYS A 221 9.68 15.30 7.28
CA LYS A 221 9.08 16.51 6.69
C LYS A 221 8.24 16.14 5.46
N ASN A 222 8.70 15.22 4.63
CA ASN A 222 7.97 14.74 3.45
C ASN A 222 6.74 13.93 3.86
N ALA A 223 6.83 13.05 4.86
CA ALA A 223 5.70 12.29 5.38
C ALA A 223 4.60 13.21 5.94
N GLU A 224 4.96 14.27 6.68
CA GLU A 224 3.98 15.23 7.20
C GLU A 224 3.35 16.10 6.09
N LYS A 225 4.12 16.46 5.05
CA LYS A 225 3.60 17.09 3.83
C LYS A 225 2.56 16.19 3.15
N TRP A 226 2.87 14.91 2.92
CA TRP A 226 1.95 13.96 2.29
C TRP A 226 0.70 13.71 3.14
N LYS A 227 0.85 13.56 4.46
CA LYS A 227 -0.27 13.49 5.42
C LYS A 227 -1.17 14.72 5.37
N THR A 228 -0.61 15.92 5.20
CA THR A 228 -1.37 17.16 5.04
C THR A 228 -2.13 17.20 3.72
N LEU A 229 -1.47 16.86 2.60
CA LEU A 229 -2.10 16.80 1.27
C LEU A 229 -3.21 15.74 1.21
N ALA A 230 -2.98 14.55 1.76
CA ALA A 230 -3.98 13.50 1.85
C ALA A 230 -5.22 13.95 2.63
N ARG A 231 -5.05 14.61 3.79
CA ARG A 231 -6.16 15.19 4.57
C ARG A 231 -6.92 16.27 3.81
N ALA A 232 -6.23 17.13 3.06
CA ALA A 232 -6.88 18.15 2.23
C ALA A 232 -7.62 17.56 1.01
N ALA A 233 -7.20 16.41 0.49
CA ALA A 233 -7.88 15.73 -0.61
C ALA A 233 -9.24 15.13 -0.20
N VAL A 234 -9.39 14.68 1.07
CA VAL A 234 -10.60 14.01 1.59
C VAL A 234 -11.42 14.85 2.58
N ALA A 235 -11.03 16.11 2.81
CA ALA A 235 -11.88 17.06 3.51
C ALA A 235 -13.03 17.52 2.59
N ASP A 236 -14.09 18.05 3.17
CA ASP A 236 -15.29 18.50 2.47
C ASP A 236 -14.96 19.52 1.37
N GLY A 237 -15.44 19.28 0.16
CA GLY A 237 -15.09 20.05 -1.04
C GLY A 237 -13.64 19.84 -1.52
N GLY A 238 -12.94 18.81 -1.02
CA GLY A 238 -11.60 18.39 -1.41
C GLY A 238 -11.54 17.70 -2.77
N SER A 239 -10.35 17.35 -3.25
CA SER A 239 -10.19 16.77 -4.60
C SER A 239 -10.73 15.34 -4.72
N SER A 240 -10.56 14.49 -3.72
CA SER A 240 -11.13 13.13 -3.72
C SER A 240 -12.62 13.15 -3.39
N ASP A 241 -13.05 14.10 -2.57
CA ASP A 241 -14.45 14.31 -2.16
C ASP A 241 -15.32 14.67 -3.37
N ARG A 242 -14.98 15.76 -4.07
CA ARG A 242 -15.65 16.16 -5.32
C ARG A 242 -15.56 15.10 -6.42
N ASN A 243 -14.45 14.36 -6.52
CA ASN A 243 -14.33 13.27 -7.50
C ASN A 243 -15.29 12.09 -7.21
N ILE A 244 -15.75 11.92 -5.96
CA ILE A 244 -16.81 10.97 -5.59
C ILE A 244 -18.19 11.58 -5.89
N GLU A 245 -18.44 12.84 -5.55
CA GLU A 245 -19.68 13.55 -5.89
C GLU A 245 -19.95 13.54 -7.40
N ASP A 246 -18.99 14.02 -8.20
CA ASP A 246 -19.04 14.03 -9.67
C ASP A 246 -19.24 12.62 -10.26
N PHE A 247 -18.79 11.57 -9.58
CA PHE A 247 -18.94 10.18 -10.01
C PHE A 247 -20.34 9.62 -9.70
N VAL A 248 -20.88 9.93 -8.52
CA VAL A 248 -22.27 9.60 -8.15
C VAL A 248 -23.24 10.31 -9.09
N ASP A 249 -23.01 11.60 -9.37
CA ASP A 249 -23.84 12.37 -10.30
C ASP A 249 -23.78 11.82 -11.74
N GLU A 250 -22.62 11.39 -12.24
CA GLU A 250 -22.55 10.72 -13.54
C GLU A 250 -23.32 9.40 -13.56
N LEU A 251 -23.24 8.58 -12.50
CA LEU A 251 -24.00 7.34 -12.39
C LEU A 251 -25.52 7.60 -12.32
N VAL A 252 -25.96 8.61 -11.57
CA VAL A 252 -27.38 9.00 -11.48
C VAL A 252 -27.89 9.52 -12.83
N ASN A 253 -27.14 10.41 -13.50
CA ASN A 253 -27.51 10.91 -14.81
C ASN A 253 -27.57 9.80 -15.87
N LEU A 254 -26.63 8.84 -15.86
CA LEU A 254 -26.67 7.66 -16.74
C LEU A 254 -27.85 6.72 -16.45
N GLN A 255 -28.37 6.70 -15.22
CA GLN A 255 -29.62 5.98 -14.90
C GLN A 255 -30.86 6.77 -15.34
N LEU A 256 -30.87 8.09 -15.20
CA LEU A 256 -32.00 8.95 -15.59
C LEU A 256 -32.20 8.97 -17.11
N LEU A 257 -31.13 9.14 -17.90
CA LEU A 257 -31.20 9.08 -19.36
C LEU A 257 -31.79 7.76 -19.85
N LYS A 258 -31.38 6.63 -19.25
CA LYS A 258 -31.91 5.29 -19.57
C LYS A 258 -33.38 5.07 -19.19
N ARG A 259 -33.99 5.95 -18.38
CA ARG A 259 -35.44 5.97 -18.10
C ARG A 259 -36.23 6.88 -19.06
N LEU A 260 -35.54 7.65 -19.90
CA LEU A 260 -36.13 8.54 -20.92
C LEU A 260 -35.95 8.00 -22.35
N GLU A 261 -35.11 6.98 -22.53
CA GLU A 261 -34.92 6.22 -23.78
C GLU A 261 -35.78 4.92 -23.85
N LEU A 262 -36.79 4.79 -22.98
CA LEU A 262 -37.71 3.65 -22.85
C LEU A 262 -39.18 4.10 -22.92
#